data_AF-A0A832TCL5-F1
#
_entry.id   AF-A0A832TCL5-F1
#
_cell.length_a   1.000
_cell.length_b   1.000
_cell.length_c   1.000
_cell.angle_alpha   90.00
_cell.angle_beta   90.00
_cell.angle_gamma   90.00
#
_symmetry.space_group_name_H-M   'P 1'
#
loop_
_entity.id
_entity.type
_entity.pdbx_description
1 polymer ?
#
loop_
_entity_poly.entity_id
_entity_poly.type
_entity_poly.pdbx_seq_one_letter_code
_entity_poly.pdbx_strand_id
1 'polypeptide(L)'
;METICIKIDEGMLKKMDQAIKKHNYGTRTEFVREAIRKELKEMTREELIQEFIKTGGISKTKTTEKEYCEIRDKTIKEMAKERGWE
;
A
#
# COMPACT_ATOMS: atom_id res chain seq x y z
N MET A 1 22.57 -10.19 -6.88
CA MET A 1 22.73 -8.81 -6.36
C MET A 1 23.43 -8.01 -7.44
N GLU A 2 22.88 -6.86 -7.80
CA GLU A 2 23.53 -5.92 -8.71
C GLU A 2 24.23 -4.82 -7.90
N THR A 3 25.35 -4.33 -8.41
CA THR A 3 26.13 -3.28 -7.76
C THR A 3 25.76 -1.92 -8.34
N ILE A 4 25.47 -0.96 -7.46
CA ILE A 4 25.22 0.42 -7.83
C ILE A 4 26.27 1.33 -7.17
N CYS A 5 26.73 2.35 -7.90
CA CYS A 5 27.60 3.39 -7.37
C CYS A 5 26.84 4.71 -7.33
N ILE A 6 26.83 5.37 -6.17
CA ILE A 6 26.10 6.62 -5.96
C ILE A 6 27.08 7.65 -5.39
N LYS A 7 27.02 8.89 -5.91
CA LYS A 7 27.74 10.02 -5.32
C LYS A 7 26.85 10.67 -4.27
N ILE A 8 27.37 10.81 -3.05
CA ILE A 8 26.64 11.35 -1.90
C ILE A 8 27.48 12.47 -1.30
N ASP A 9 26.81 13.52 -0.83
CA ASP A 9 27.45 14.61 -0.09
C ASP A 9 28.12 14.11 1.20
N GLU A 10 29.24 14.71 1.58
CA GLU A 10 30.02 14.27 2.74
C GLU A 10 29.24 14.44 4.06
N GLY A 11 28.47 15.52 4.19
CA GLY A 11 27.61 15.76 5.34
C GLY A 11 26.51 14.71 5.46
N MET A 12 25.94 14.30 4.32
CA MET A 12 24.96 13.22 4.28
C MET A 12 25.58 11.86 4.63
N LEU A 13 26.80 11.57 4.17
CA LEU A 13 27.52 10.34 4.51
C LEU A 13 27.75 10.23 6.03
N LYS A 14 28.15 11.33 6.68
CA LYS A 14 28.32 11.39 8.14
C LYS A 14 27.02 11.13 8.88
N LYS A 15 25.90 11.70 8.41
CA LYS A 15 24.56 11.44 8.99
C LYS A 15 24.14 9.98 8.81
N MET A 16 24.42 9.39 7.66
CA MET A 16 24.18 7.95 7.42
C MET A 16 24.95 7.09 8.42
N ASP A 17 26.24 7.34 8.61
CA ASP A 17 27.06 6.57 9.55
C ASP A 17 26.57 6.68 10.99
N GLN A 18 26.11 7.87 11.40
CA GLN A 18 25.48 8.06 12.70
C GLN A 18 24.17 7.29 12.83
N ALA A 19 23.32 7.29 11.79
CA ALA A 19 22.07 6.54 11.78
C ALA A 19 22.31 5.03 11.82
N ILE A 20 23.30 4.53 11.08
CA ILE A 20 23.71 3.12 11.07
C ILE A 20 24.09 2.67 12.49
N LYS A 21 24.93 3.45 13.18
CA LYS A 21 25.32 3.16 14.56
C LYS A 21 24.14 3.22 15.52
N LYS A 22 23.25 4.20 15.38
CA LYS A 22 22.09 4.38 16.26
C LYS A 22 21.08 3.25 16.14
N HIS A 23 20.88 2.74 14.93
CA HIS A 23 19.87 1.72 14.63
C HIS A 23 20.46 0.31 14.47
N ASN A 24 21.73 0.12 14.85
CA ASN A 24 22.45 -1.16 14.82
C ASN A 24 22.42 -1.88 13.47
N TYR A 25 22.51 -1.14 12.37
CA TYR A 25 22.66 -1.76 11.05
C TYR A 25 24.05 -2.36 10.90
N GLY A 26 24.16 -3.54 10.31
CA GLY A 26 25.43 -4.25 10.16
C GLY A 26 26.34 -3.62 9.08
N THR A 27 25.75 -3.07 8.02
CA THR A 27 26.50 -2.47 6.91
C THR A 27 25.79 -1.25 6.29
N ARG A 28 26.56 -0.37 5.65
CA ARG A 28 26.00 0.75 4.85
C ARG A 28 25.08 0.25 3.72
N THR A 29 25.43 -0.88 3.11
CA THR A 29 24.66 -1.45 2.00
C THR A 29 23.31 -1.99 2.48
N GLU A 30 23.26 -2.60 3.66
CA GLU A 30 22.00 -3.02 4.30
C GLU A 30 21.11 -1.82 4.62
N PHE A 31 21.68 -0.76 5.21
CA PHE A 31 20.95 0.47 5.50
C PHE A 31 20.34 1.08 4.24
N VAL A 32 21.13 1.24 3.17
CA VAL A 32 20.65 1.79 1.90
C VAL A 32 19.57 0.89 1.29
N ARG A 33 19.73 -0.43 1.37
CA ARG A 33 18.74 -1.37 0.84
C ARG A 33 17.41 -1.26 1.56
N GLU A 34 17.41 -1.16 2.89
CA GLU A 34 16.16 -0.98 3.63
C GLU A 34 15.53 0.39 3.42
N ALA A 35 16.34 1.45 3.33
CA ALA A 35 15.84 2.78 3.01
C ALA A 35 15.11 2.79 1.65
N ILE A 36 15.73 2.19 0.61
CA ILE A 36 15.12 2.08 -0.73
C ILE A 36 13.83 1.24 -0.68
N ARG A 37 13.83 0.09 0.03
CA ARG A 37 12.63 -0.75 0.16
C ARG A 37 11.48 -0.02 0.84
N LYS A 38 11.79 0.75 1.88
CA LYS A 38 10.80 1.52 2.63
C LYS A 38 10.19 2.60 1.74
N GLU A 39 11.03 3.36 1.04
CA GLU A 39 10.59 4.42 0.12
C GLU A 39 9.70 3.86 -1.00
N LEU A 40 10.11 2.75 -1.62
CA LEU A 40 9.31 2.09 -2.66
C LEU A 40 7.95 1.63 -2.12
N LYS A 41 7.90 1.07 -0.90
CA LYS A 41 6.63 0.68 -0.27
C LYS A 41 5.75 1.88 0.04
N GLU A 42 6.33 2.99 0.46
CA GLU A 42 5.60 4.22 0.74
C GLU A 42 5.00 4.81 -0.54
N MET A 43 5.77 4.88 -1.63
CA MET A 43 5.27 5.29 -2.95
C MET A 43 4.13 4.40 -3.44
N THR A 44 4.28 3.07 -3.39
CA THR A 44 3.20 2.15 -3.77
C THR A 44 1.96 2.32 -2.89
N ARG A 45 2.14 2.59 -1.59
CA ARG A 45 1.02 2.85 -0.69
C ARG A 45 0.30 4.15 -1.04
N GLU A 46 1.02 5.20 -1.37
CA GLU A 46 0.44 6.47 -1.81
C GLU A 46 -0.33 6.32 -3.11
N GLU A 47 0.21 5.58 -4.08
CA GLU A 47 -0.49 5.24 -5.33
C GLU A 47 -1.79 4.47 -5.05
N LEU A 48 -1.73 3.43 -4.21
CA LEU A 48 -2.91 2.66 -3.80
C LEU A 48 -3.95 3.51 -3.07
N ILE A 49 -3.52 4.45 -2.23
CA ILE A 49 -4.42 5.39 -1.55
C ILE A 49 -5.06 6.31 -2.58
N GLN A 50 -4.31 6.81 -3.57
CA GLN A 50 -4.88 7.64 -4.63
C GLN A 50 -5.88 6.87 -5.49
N GLU A 51 -5.59 5.62 -5.84
CA GLU A 51 -6.53 4.74 -6.54
C GLU A 51 -7.76 4.45 -5.68
N PHE A 52 -7.57 4.20 -4.38
CA PHE A 52 -8.67 4.02 -3.44
C PHE A 52 -9.53 5.28 -3.31
N ILE A 53 -8.95 6.49 -3.34
CA ILE A 53 -9.71 7.74 -3.32
C ILE A 53 -10.46 7.94 -4.65
N LYS A 54 -9.83 7.61 -5.79
CA LYS A 54 -10.48 7.67 -7.11
C LYS A 54 -11.68 6.72 -7.19
N THR A 55 -11.57 5.54 -6.58
CA THR A 55 -12.64 4.53 -6.54
C THR A 55 -13.65 4.79 -5.41
N GLY A 56 -13.17 5.29 -4.27
CA GLY A 56 -13.89 5.68 -3.06
C GLY A 56 -14.68 6.96 -3.24
N GLY A 57 -15.74 6.87 -4.03
CA GLY A 57 -16.57 8.00 -4.43
C GLY A 57 -17.31 7.77 -5.74
N ILE A 58 -16.98 6.68 -6.47
CA ILE A 58 -17.75 6.26 -7.66
C ILE A 58 -19.19 5.90 -7.27
N SER A 59 -19.41 5.41 -6.05
CA SER A 59 -20.75 5.29 -5.47
C SER A 59 -21.28 6.68 -5.11
N LYS A 60 -21.97 7.33 -6.05
CA LYS A 60 -22.72 8.59 -5.82
C LYS A 60 -23.90 8.43 -4.86
N THR A 61 -24.28 7.19 -4.53
CA THR A 61 -25.38 6.87 -3.63
C THR A 61 -24.86 6.57 -2.24
N LYS A 62 -25.33 7.32 -1.24
CA LYS A 62 -25.36 6.85 0.15
C LYS A 62 -26.45 5.78 0.22
N THR A 63 -26.12 4.53 -0.13
CA THR A 63 -27.05 3.43 0.07
C THR A 63 -27.30 3.32 1.57
N THR A 64 -28.53 3.58 1.99
CA THR A 64 -28.91 3.38 3.39
C THR A 64 -28.87 1.89 3.71
N GLU A 65 -28.64 1.55 4.98
CA GLU A 65 -28.51 0.15 5.41
C GLU A 65 -29.71 -0.72 5.00
N LYS A 66 -30.92 -0.12 4.95
CA LYS A 66 -32.13 -0.78 4.44
C LYS A 66 -32.05 -1.13 2.96
N GLU A 67 -31.65 -0.19 2.12
CA GLU A 67 -31.49 -0.41 0.67
C GLU A 67 -30.42 -1.47 0.38
N TYR A 68 -29.35 -1.50 1.20
CA TYR A 68 -28.30 -2.51 1.07
C TYR A 68 -28.83 -3.92 1.40
N CYS A 69 -29.60 -4.07 2.47
CA CYS A 69 -30.25 -5.34 2.82
C CYS A 69 -31.22 -5.82 1.73
N GLU A 70 -32.02 -4.92 1.16
CA GLU A 70 -32.95 -5.27 0.07
C GLU A 70 -32.23 -5.71 -1.20
N ILE A 71 -31.14 -5.03 -1.57
CA ILE A 71 -30.30 -5.42 -2.71
C ILE A 71 -29.69 -6.79 -2.42
N ARG A 72 -29.09 -6.99 -1.24
CA ARG A 72 -28.47 -8.25 -0.84
C ARG A 72 -29.45 -9.42 -0.92
N ASP A 73 -30.65 -9.26 -0.38
CA ASP A 73 -31.65 -10.34 -0.36
C ASP A 73 -32.18 -10.65 -1.76
N LYS A 74 -32.28 -9.65 -2.66
CA LYS A 74 -32.60 -9.88 -4.07
C LYS A 74 -31.47 -10.63 -4.79
N THR A 75 -30.22 -10.20 -4.62
CA THR A 75 -29.06 -10.86 -5.26
C THR A 75 -28.87 -12.28 -4.75
N ILE A 76 -29.10 -12.55 -3.46
CA ILE A 76 -29.06 -13.90 -2.89
C ILE A 76 -30.14 -14.79 -3.53
N LYS A 77 -31.37 -14.29 -3.69
CA LYS A 77 -32.45 -15.04 -4.34
C LYS A 77 -32.16 -15.33 -5.81
N GLU A 78 -31.63 -14.35 -6.54
CA GLU A 78 -31.22 -14.51 -7.95
C GLU A 78 -30.08 -15.53 -8.08
N MET A 79 -29.05 -15.43 -7.23
CA MET A 79 -27.93 -16.40 -7.22
C MET A 79 -28.37 -17.80 -6.79
N ALA A 80 -29.30 -17.92 -5.84
CA ALA A 80 -29.85 -19.21 -5.43
C ALA A 80 -30.62 -19.87 -6.59
N LYS A 81 -31.39 -19.09 -7.34
CA LYS A 81 -32.11 -19.54 -8.52
C LYS A 81 -31.19 -19.96 -9.66
N GLU A 82 -30.14 -19.19 -9.93
CA GLU A 82 -29.13 -19.53 -10.95
C GLU A 82 -28.33 -20.79 -10.60
N ARG A 83 -28.07 -21.03 -9.31
CA ARG A 83 -27.30 -22.19 -8.83
C ARG A 83 -28.15 -23.39 -8.45
N GLY A 84 -29.48 -23.29 -8.58
CA GLY A 84 -30.42 -24.35 -8.22
C GLY A 84 -30.41 -24.69 -6.72
N TRP A 85 -30.19 -23.70 -5.87
CA TRP A 85 -30.22 -23.81 -4.41
C TRP A 85 -31.60 -23.43 -3.82
N GLU A 86 -32.66 -23.47 -4.65
CA GLU A 86 -34.06 -23.27 -4.22
C GLU A 86 -34.57 -24.42 -3.35
#